data_AF-A0ABD0B3M1-F1
#
_entry.id   AF-A0ABD0B3M1-F1
#
_cell.length_a   1.000
_cell.length_b   1.000
_cell.length_c   1.000
_cell.angle_alpha   90.00
_cell.angle_beta   90.00
_cell.angle_gamma   90.00
#
_symmetry.space_group_name_H-M   'P 1'
#
loop_
_entity.id
_entity.type
_entity.pdbx_description
1 polymer ?
#
loop_
_entity_poly.entity_id
_entity_poly.type
_entity_poly.pdbx_seq_one_letter_code
_entity_poly.pdbx_strand_id
1 'polypeptide(L)' 'MPGQTFEHFYFSLQAAVAGLGVAIGPYRQVCDDIEAGLLVAPLGFVPDGTGYHLLAPAPPEPGSPHDILVNWLHSLVGAA' A
#
# COMPACT_ATOMS: atom_id res chain seq x y z
N MET A 1 7.58 22.13 21.91
CA MET A 1 6.24 22.21 21.29
C MET A 1 5.86 20.80 20.85
N PRO A 2 4.66 20.30 21.16
CA PRO A 2 4.21 19.04 20.56
C PRO A 2 4.13 19.19 19.03
N GLY A 3 4.51 18.14 18.30
CA GLY A 3 4.42 18.14 16.84
C GLY A 3 2.97 18.17 16.35
N GLN A 4 2.75 18.63 15.13
CA GLN A 4 1.46 18.55 14.45
C GLN A 4 1.16 17.08 14.10
N THR A 5 0.00 16.57 14.50
CA THR A 5 -0.48 15.24 14.13
C THR A 5 -1.65 15.39 13.15
N PHE A 6 -1.66 14.55 12.12
CA PHE A 6 -2.76 14.43 11.17
C PHE A 6 -3.39 13.05 11.30
N GLU A 7 -4.68 12.94 10.97
CA GLU A 7 -5.38 11.64 10.98
C GLU A 7 -4.92 10.72 9.84
N HIS A 8 -4.32 11.26 8.78
CA HIS A 8 -3.94 10.51 7.59
C HIS A 8 -2.45 10.68 7.28
N PHE A 9 -1.73 9.57 7.17
CA PHE A 9 -0.31 9.57 6.82
C PHE A 9 -0.03 10.06 5.38
N TYR A 10 -1.03 10.10 4.48
CA TYR A 10 -0.79 10.53 3.10
C TYR A 10 -0.33 11.99 3.01
N PHE A 11 -0.66 12.85 3.99
CA PHE A 11 -0.18 14.23 4.03
C PHE A 11 1.34 14.30 4.18
N SER A 12 1.96 13.41 4.96
CA SER A 12 3.42 13.38 5.08
C SER A 12 4.06 12.89 3.78
N LEU A 13 3.45 11.91 3.10
CA LEU A 13 3.90 11.43 1.80
C LEU A 13 3.83 12.53 0.73
N GLN A 14 2.72 13.26 0.63
CA GLN A 14 2.58 14.39 -0.30
C GLN A 14 3.59 15.50 -0.02
N ALA A 15 3.87 15.79 1.26
CA ALA A 15 4.92 16.75 1.62
C ALA A 15 6.31 16.26 1.18
N ALA A 16 6.61 14.98 1.32
CA ALA A 16 7.86 14.40 0.83
C ALA A 16 7.98 14.49 -0.70
N VAL A 17 6.90 14.16 -1.43
CA VAL A 17 6.84 14.30 -2.92
C VAL A 17 7.05 15.76 -3.34
N ALA A 18 6.51 16.72 -2.58
CA ALA A 18 6.70 18.14 -2.81
C ALA A 18 8.10 18.67 -2.42
N GLY A 19 9.00 17.80 -1.95
CA GLY A 19 10.36 18.17 -1.55
C GLY A 19 10.44 18.90 -0.20
N LEU A 20 9.40 18.82 0.63
CA LEU A 20 9.35 19.50 1.94
C LEU A 20 10.03 18.70 3.06
N GLY A 21 10.52 17.50 2.77
CA GLY A 21 11.26 16.69 3.75
C GLY A 21 11.19 15.19 3.46
N VAL A 22 11.22 14.40 4.54
CA VAL A 22 11.17 12.93 4.51
C VAL A 22 9.91 12.43 5.23
N ALA A 23 9.39 11.29 4.78
CA ALA A 23 8.24 10.64 5.38
C ALA A 23 8.51 9.14 5.57
N ILE A 24 7.83 8.55 6.55
CA ILE A 24 7.77 7.10 6.75
C ILE A 24 6.41 6.64 6.23
N GLY A 25 6.42 5.66 5.32
CA GLY A 25 5.19 5.09 4.78
C GLY A 25 5.41 3.68 4.26
N PRO A 26 4.32 2.89 4.14
CA PRO A 26 4.37 1.54 3.62
C PRO A 26 4.62 1.56 2.11
N TYR A 27 5.37 0.56 1.65
CA TYR A 27 5.81 0.43 0.26
C TYR A 27 4.66 0.59 -0.76
N ARG A 28 3.51 -0.03 -0.50
CA ARG A 28 2.35 -0.04 -1.42
C ARG A 28 1.71 1.32 -1.66
N GLN A 29 2.06 2.35 -0.88
CA GLN A 29 1.55 3.71 -1.07
C GLN A 29 2.55 4.62 -1.76
N VAL A 30 3.80 4.18 -1.95
CA VAL A 30 4.89 4.98 -2.51
C VAL A 30 5.60 4.27 -3.67
N CYS A 31 5.21 3.04 -4.02
CA CYS A 31 5.87 2.25 -5.07
C CYS A 31 5.86 2.97 -6.42
N ASP A 32 4.72 3.56 -6.79
CA ASP A 32 4.57 4.26 -8.07
C ASP A 32 5.40 5.55 -8.11
N ASP A 33 5.43 6.31 -7.02
CA ASP A 33 6.26 7.52 -6.90
C ASP A 33 7.75 7.20 -6.92
N ILE A 34 8.16 6.05 -6.37
CA ILE A 34 9.55 5.57 -6.44
C ILE A 34 9.90 5.13 -7.86
N GLU A 35 9.01 4.38 -8.53
CA GLU A 35 9.20 3.97 -9.92
C GLU A 35 9.27 5.17 -10.87
N ALA A 36 8.45 6.19 -10.63
CA ALA A 36 8.49 7.47 -11.36
C ALA A 36 9.71 8.34 -11.02
N GLY A 37 10.51 7.97 -10.01
CA GLY A 37 11.67 8.73 -9.56
C GLY A 37 11.34 10.01 -8.79
N LEU A 38 10.09 10.19 -8.38
CA LEU A 38 9.64 11.30 -7.53
C LEU A 38 10.11 11.13 -6.08
N LEU A 39 10.16 9.88 -5.61
CA LEU A 39 10.66 9.52 -4.31
C LEU A 39 11.83 8.53 -4.42
N VAL A 40 12.64 8.50 -3.37
CA VAL A 40 13.62 7.44 -3.14
C VAL A 40 13.40 6.87 -1.74
N ALA A 41 13.75 5.60 -1.53
CA ALA A 41 13.73 4.94 -0.23
C ALA A 41 15.17 4.81 0.31
N PRO A 42 15.75 5.86 0.92
CA PRO A 42 17.16 5.87 1.30
C PRO A 42 17.50 4.84 2.38
N LEU A 43 16.51 4.43 3.18
CA LEU A 43 16.66 3.40 4.22
C LEU A 43 16.03 2.06 3.82
N GLY A 44 15.53 1.94 2.58
CA GLY A 44 14.80 0.77 2.10
C GLY A 44 13.47 0.53 2.83
N PHE A 45 12.93 -0.67 2.64
CA PHE A 45 11.70 -1.15 3.29
C PHE A 45 11.97 -2.42 4.07
N VAL A 46 11.28 -2.57 5.20
CA VAL A 46 11.32 -3.79 6.03
C VAL A 46 9.90 -4.37 6.16
N PRO A 47 9.74 -5.70 6.11
CA PRO A 47 8.45 -6.33 6.41
C PRO A 47 8.03 -6.02 7.85
N ASP A 48 6.81 -5.54 8.04
CA ASP A 48 6.23 -5.23 9.35
C ASP A 48 5.31 -6.34 9.89
N GLY A 49 5.18 -7.44 9.14
CA GLY A 49 4.31 -8.57 9.46
C GLY A 49 2.84 -8.36 9.07
N THR A 50 2.50 -7.24 8.43
CA THR A 50 1.14 -6.98 7.92
C THR A 50 0.95 -7.56 6.52
N GLY A 51 -0.31 -7.81 6.15
CA GLY A 51 -0.67 -8.38 4.86
C GLY A 51 -2.06 -7.93 4.40
N TYR A 52 -2.28 -8.02 3.09
CA TYR A 52 -3.61 -7.81 2.51
C TYR A 52 -4.39 -9.12 2.57
N HIS A 53 -5.60 -9.06 3.13
CA HIS A 53 -6.48 -10.21 3.27
C HIS A 53 -7.84 -9.93 2.64
N LEU A 54 -8.37 -10.94 1.96
CA LEU A 54 -9.75 -10.93 1.47
C LEU A 54 -10.66 -11.59 2.50
N LEU A 55 -11.62 -10.85 3.02
CA LEU A 55 -12.54 -11.33 4.06
C LEU A 55 -13.94 -11.52 3.48
N ALA A 56 -14.53 -12.69 3.73
CA ALA A 56 -15.90 -13.02 3.36
C ALA A 56 -16.60 -13.75 4.53
N PRO A 57 -17.91 -13.54 4.75
CA PRO A 57 -18.66 -14.24 5.81
C PRO A 57 -18.69 -15.76 5.65
N ALA A 58 -18.59 -16.25 4.41
CA ALA A 58 -18.54 -17.65 4.06
C ALA A 58 -17.66 -17.84 2.81
N PRO A 59 -17.14 -19.05 2.55
CA PRO A 59 -16.45 -19.37 1.31
C PRO A 59 -17.34 -19.08 0.09
N PRO A 60 -16.82 -18.44 -0.97
CA PRO A 60 -17.59 -18.17 -2.17
C PRO A 60 -17.95 -19.47 -2.89
N GLU A 61 -19.17 -19.54 -3.43
CA GLU A 61 -19.59 -20.67 -4.24
C GLU A 61 -18.83 -20.70 -5.58
N PRO A 62 -18.39 -21.87 -6.07
CA PRO A 62 -17.67 -21.97 -7.34
C PRO A 62 -18.45 -21.35 -8.51
N GLY A 63 -17.79 -20.49 -9.28
CA GLY A 63 -18.40 -19.77 -10.42
C GLY A 63 -19.30 -18.59 -10.04
N SER A 64 -19.47 -18.29 -8.75
CA SER A 64 -20.13 -17.06 -8.30
C SER A 64 -19.31 -15.82 -8.66
N PRO A 65 -19.91 -14.61 -8.72
CA PRO A 65 -19.16 -13.37 -8.88
C PRO A 65 -18.06 -13.17 -7.82
N HIS A 66 -18.29 -13.65 -6.59
CA HIS A 66 -17.29 -13.60 -5.52
C HIS A 66 -16.10 -14.51 -5.82
N ASP A 67 -16.33 -15.74 -6.26
CA ASP A 67 -15.27 -16.69 -6.66
C ASP A 67 -14.45 -16.14 -7.84
N ILE A 68 -15.12 -15.56 -8.84
CA ILE A 68 -14.45 -14.90 -9.98
C ILE A 68 -13.55 -13.75 -9.49
N LEU A 69 -14.05 -12.90 -8.59
CA LEU A 69 -13.28 -11.79 -8.03
C LEU A 69 -12.06 -12.29 -7.24
N VAL A 70 -12.23 -13.32 -6.40
CA VAL A 70 -11.14 -13.92 -5.61
C VAL A 70 -10.04 -14.44 -6.54
N ASN A 71 -10.44 -15.20 -7.57
CA ASN A 71 -9.50 -15.77 -8.53
C ASN A 71 -8.79 -14.68 -9.34
N TRP A 72 -9.49 -13.62 -9.73
CA TRP A 72 -8.87 -12.46 -10.38
C TRP A 72 -7.85 -11.77 -9.46
N LEU A 73 -8.20 -11.51 -8.19
CA LEU A 73 -7.27 -10.90 -7.23
C LEU A 73 -6.03 -11.77 -7.00
N HIS A 74 -6.19 -13.09 -6.85
CA HIS A 74 -5.06 -14.01 -6.74
C HIS A 74 -4.17 -14.00 -7.99
N SER A 75 -4.74 -13.86 -9.18
CA SER A 75 -3.97 -13.77 -10.42
C SER A 75 -3.07 -12.53 -10.48
N LEU A 76 -3.48 -11.42 -9.84
CA LEU A 76 -2.69 -10.19 -9.78
C LEU A 76 -1.52 -10.27 -8.82
N VAL A 77 -1.61 -11.09 -7.77
CA VAL A 77 -0.56 -11.23 -6.74
C VAL A 77 0.58 -12.13 -7.21
N GLY A 78 0.31 -13.12 -8.08
CA GLY A 78 1.32 -14.04 -8.61
C GLY A 78 2.06 -13.55 -9.86
N ALA A 79 1.73 -12.36 -10.37
CA ALA A 79 2.29 -11.80 -11.61
C ALA A 79 3.35 -10.70 -11.39
N ALA A 80 3.86 -10.55 -10.16
CA ALA A 80 4.87 -9.56 -9.78
C ALA A 80 6.21 -10.22 -9.42
#